data_AF-X6LY40-F1
#
_entry.id   AF-X6LY40-F1
#
_cell.length_a   1.000
_cell.length_b   1.000
_cell.length_c   1.000
_cell.angle_alpha   90.00
_cell.angle_beta   90.00
_cell.angle_gamma   90.00
#
_symmetry.space_group_name_H-M   'P 1'
#
loop_
_entity.id
_entity.type
_entity.pdbx_description
1 polymer ?
#
loop_
_entity_poly.entity_id
_entity_poly.type
_entity_poly.pdbx_seq_one_letter_code
_entity_poly.pdbx_strand_id
1 'polypeptide(L)'
;MEQIEQKDVMAQYIYWLWNEIIVDLLKSIFYVTECYYQNGGSIAYYPSNIWNKIVKYHIANNDMFVKLKKAQVWEITQHPEAHAIGNLRFVPKKNSLRPIISLCRQDILQRKNIATNEIVTRKLDAANHKLREAFAILNYEVENYDQQHRGSKCLGFTTLSVKEYYNKWKDFALKVKQHYPHLQTRPKVYCVVLDFAKCYDRINQDVMLELLNRHILRSVIICTFLIS
;
A
#
# COMPACT_ATOMS: atom_id res chain seq x y z
N MET A 1 38.69 -21.59 -27.77
CA MET A 1 38.25 -21.81 -26.38
C MET A 1 38.82 -20.75 -25.46
N GLU A 2 40.13 -20.50 -25.50
CA GLU A 2 40.82 -19.51 -24.65
C GLU A 2 40.24 -18.08 -24.65
N GLN A 3 39.82 -17.54 -25.80
CA GLN A 3 39.17 -16.21 -25.87
C GLN A 3 37.76 -16.15 -25.25
N ILE A 4 37.06 -17.28 -25.18
CA ILE A 4 35.73 -17.35 -24.56
C ILE A 4 35.90 -17.33 -23.04
N GLU A 5 36.85 -18.12 -22.52
CA GLU A 5 37.19 -18.16 -21.10
C GLU A 5 37.67 -16.79 -20.57
N GLN A 6 38.48 -16.06 -21.34
CA GLN A 6 38.90 -14.69 -20.98
C GLN A 6 37.72 -13.71 -20.89
N LYS A 7 36.74 -13.82 -21.80
CA LYS A 7 35.53 -12.98 -21.76
C LYS A 7 34.66 -13.31 -20.55
N ASP A 8 34.54 -14.59 -20.20
CA ASP A 8 33.76 -15.02 -19.04
C ASP A 8 34.37 -14.54 -17.73
N VAL A 9 35.69 -14.66 -17.57
CA VAL A 9 36.41 -14.12 -16.40
C VAL A 9 36.26 -12.59 -16.32
N MET A 10 36.37 -11.88 -17.45
CA MET A 10 36.18 -10.44 -17.47
C MET A 10 34.74 -10.03 -17.12
N ALA A 11 33.74 -10.76 -17.61
CA ALA A 11 32.34 -10.52 -17.28
C ALA A 11 32.08 -10.74 -15.78
N GLN A 12 32.65 -11.79 -15.19
CA GLN A 12 32.57 -12.03 -13.75
C GLN A 12 33.23 -10.91 -12.94
N TYR A 13 34.38 -10.41 -13.39
CA TYR A 13 35.05 -9.28 -12.73
C TYR A 13 34.22 -7.99 -12.80
N ILE A 14 33.65 -7.66 -13.97
CA ILE A 14 32.76 -6.50 -14.13
C ILE A 14 31.51 -6.65 -13.25
N TYR A 15 30.93 -7.85 -13.20
CA TYR A 15 29.77 -8.14 -12.35
C TYR A 15 30.11 -7.96 -10.87
N TRP A 16 31.26 -8.46 -10.43
CA TRP A 16 31.74 -8.27 -9.06
C TRP A 16 31.96 -6.79 -8.75
N LEU A 17 32.68 -6.06 -9.61
CA LEU A 17 32.94 -4.62 -9.46
C LEU A 17 31.63 -3.83 -9.37
N TRP A 18 30.65 -4.15 -10.21
CA TRP A 18 29.36 -3.49 -10.22
C TRP A 18 28.60 -3.70 -8.93
N ASN A 19 28.44 -4.95 -8.50
CA ASN A 19 27.59 -5.29 -7.35
C ASN A 19 28.22 -4.96 -6.00
N GLU A 20 29.52 -5.20 -5.84
CA GLU A 20 30.19 -5.05 -4.54
C GLU A 20 30.75 -3.65 -4.31
N ILE A 21 31.08 -2.91 -5.38
CA ILE A 21 31.70 -1.58 -5.24
C ILE A 21 30.77 -0.49 -5.76
N ILE A 22 30.38 -0.52 -7.04
CA ILE A 22 29.68 0.61 -7.67
C ILE A 22 28.30 0.81 -7.03
N VAL A 23 27.53 -0.26 -6.86
CA VAL A 23 26.18 -0.19 -6.29
C VAL A 23 26.21 0.31 -4.84
N ASP A 24 27.15 -0.17 -4.02
CA ASP A 24 27.23 0.23 -2.62
C ASP A 24 27.79 1.65 -2.44
N LEU A 25 28.72 2.06 -3.30
CA LEU A 25 29.17 3.45 -3.38
C LEU A 25 28.00 4.38 -3.70
N LEU A 26 27.18 4.03 -4.71
CA LEU A 26 26.01 4.82 -5.08
C LEU A 26 25.00 4.92 -3.92
N LYS A 27 24.70 3.81 -3.23
CA LYS A 27 23.81 3.82 -2.05
C LYS A 27 24.34 4.67 -0.90
N SER A 28 25.66 4.76 -0.75
CA SER A 28 26.28 5.55 0.33
C SER A 28 26.16 7.07 0.08
N ILE A 29 26.25 7.50 -1.18
CA ILE A 29 26.27 8.92 -1.56
C ILE A 29 24.87 9.43 -1.90
N PHE A 30 24.06 8.61 -2.56
CA PHE A 30 22.76 9.01 -3.10
C PHE A 30 21.60 8.20 -2.52
N TYR A 31 20.52 8.92 -2.22
CA TYR A 31 19.20 8.36 -2.10
C TYR A 31 18.58 8.20 -3.49
N VAL A 32 18.42 6.95 -3.91
CA VAL A 32 17.86 6.58 -5.22
C VAL A 32 16.37 6.28 -5.06
N THR A 33 15.51 6.99 -5.78
CA THR A 33 14.06 6.77 -5.72
C THR A 33 13.37 7.03 -7.05
N GLU A 34 12.25 6.36 -7.26
CA GLU A 34 11.34 6.57 -8.37
C GLU A 34 10.62 7.93 -8.28
N CYS A 35 10.50 8.59 -9.44
CA CYS A 35 9.82 9.86 -9.66
C CYS A 35 8.70 9.67 -10.67
N TYR A 36 7.46 9.63 -10.19
CA TYR A 36 6.28 9.40 -11.03
C TYR A 36 5.61 10.68 -11.56
N TYR A 37 6.16 11.87 -11.28
CA TYR A 37 5.58 13.11 -11.78
C TYR A 37 6.11 13.50 -13.18
N GLN A 38 7.22 12.91 -13.61
CA GLN A 38 7.70 13.01 -14.99
C GLN A 38 7.09 11.85 -15.77
N ASN A 39 6.46 12.14 -16.92
CA ASN A 39 5.83 11.14 -17.77
C ASN A 39 6.84 10.02 -18.07
N GLY A 40 6.53 8.79 -17.65
CA GLY A 40 7.40 7.62 -17.89
C GLY A 40 8.11 7.03 -16.68
N GLY A 41 7.92 7.56 -15.46
CA GLY A 41 8.46 6.95 -14.23
C GLY A 41 10.00 6.86 -14.25
N SER A 42 10.66 7.98 -13.99
CA SER A 42 12.14 8.04 -13.99
C SER A 42 12.72 7.67 -12.62
N ILE A 43 13.99 7.23 -12.61
CA ILE A 43 14.76 7.07 -11.37
C ILE A 43 15.50 8.39 -11.12
N ALA A 44 15.34 8.94 -9.92
CA ALA A 44 16.04 10.14 -9.48
C ALA A 44 17.07 9.83 -8.41
N TYR A 45 18.20 10.54 -8.48
CA TYR A 45 19.32 10.44 -7.55
C TYR A 45 19.38 11.74 -6.75
N TYR A 46 19.17 11.66 -5.45
CA TYR A 46 19.30 12.79 -4.54
C TYR A 46 20.52 12.59 -3.65
N PRO A 47 21.43 13.57 -3.49
CA PRO A 47 22.48 13.46 -2.49
C PRO A 47 21.88 13.17 -1.11
N SER A 48 22.39 12.15 -0.42
CA SER A 48 21.79 11.63 0.83
C SER A 48 21.66 12.71 1.91
N ASN A 49 22.63 13.62 2.00
CA ASN A 49 22.59 14.75 2.93
C ASN A 49 21.44 15.74 2.62
N ILE A 50 21.16 16.02 1.35
CA ILE A 50 20.08 16.90 0.91
C ILE A 50 18.74 16.20 1.13
N TRP A 51 18.63 14.94 0.73
CA TRP A 51 17.41 14.15 0.93
C TRP A 51 16.99 14.12 2.41
N ASN A 52 17.94 13.87 3.31
CA ASN A 52 17.69 13.87 4.75
C ASN A 52 17.20 15.23 5.27
N LYS A 53 17.67 16.35 4.72
CA LYS A 53 17.17 17.68 5.07
C LYS A 53 15.72 17.88 4.60
N ILE A 54 15.40 17.46 3.38
CA ILE A 54 14.05 17.53 2.81
C ILE A 54 13.08 16.70 3.66
N VAL A 55 13.44 15.46 4.00
CA VAL A 55 12.61 14.59 4.83
C VAL A 55 12.39 15.17 6.23
N LYS A 56 13.44 15.68 6.88
CA LYS A 56 13.31 16.34 8.19
C LYS A 56 12.38 17.54 8.13
N TYR A 57 12.52 18.38 7.11
CA TYR A 57 11.64 19.53 6.92
C TYR A 57 10.19 19.09 6.66
N HIS A 58 9.96 18.05 5.86
CA HIS A 58 8.62 17.54 5.60
C HIS A 58 7.96 16.97 6.85
N ILE A 59 8.68 16.18 7.66
CA ILE A 59 8.15 15.64 8.93
C ILE A 59 7.83 16.76 9.92
N ALA A 60 8.67 17.81 9.99
CA ALA A 60 8.46 18.92 10.91
C ALA A 60 7.24 19.79 10.56
N ASN A 61 6.84 19.85 9.28
CA ASN A 61 5.72 20.66 8.81
C ASN A 61 4.47 19.84 8.46
N ASN A 62 4.38 18.60 8.92
CA ASN A 62 3.26 17.71 8.60
C ASN A 62 2.71 17.06 9.88
N ASP A 63 1.46 17.38 10.19
CA ASP A 63 0.77 16.95 11.41
C ASP A 63 0.42 15.45 11.42
N MET A 64 0.65 14.74 10.30
CA MET A 64 0.45 13.28 10.20
C MET A 64 1.42 12.48 11.09
N PHE A 65 2.56 13.05 11.47
CA PHE A 65 3.61 12.32 12.15
C PHE A 65 3.77 12.73 13.62
N VAL A 66 3.73 11.74 14.51
CA VAL A 66 4.09 11.92 15.92
C VAL A 66 5.43 11.25 16.19
N LYS A 67 6.38 12.01 16.72
CA LYS A 67 7.70 11.48 17.07
C LYS A 67 7.63 10.70 18.39
N LEU A 68 7.83 9.40 18.32
CA LEU A 68 7.88 8.53 19.50
C LEU A 68 9.32 8.26 19.95
N LYS A 69 9.54 8.16 21.26
CA LYS A 69 10.82 7.70 21.83
C LYS A 69 10.93 6.17 21.71
N LYS A 70 12.15 5.64 21.61
CA LYS A 70 12.39 4.19 21.54
C LYS A 70 11.75 3.41 22.70
N ALA A 71 11.74 3.99 23.91
CA ALA A 71 11.10 3.38 25.08
C ALA A 71 9.57 3.25 24.91
N GLN A 72 8.92 4.30 24.37
CA GLN A 72 7.47 4.29 24.11
C GLN A 72 7.11 3.30 23.01
N VAL A 73 7.91 3.24 21.93
CA VAL A 73 7.72 2.24 20.87
C VAL A 73 7.81 0.83 21.46
N TRP A 74 8.81 0.57 22.30
CA TRP A 74 8.94 -0.72 22.97
C TRP A 74 7.70 -1.05 23.81
N GLU A 75 7.24 -0.13 24.65
CA GLU A 75 6.07 -0.28 25.51
C GLU A 75 4.78 -0.54 24.72
N ILE A 76 4.49 0.28 23.70
CA ILE A 76 3.35 0.08 22.81
C ILE A 76 3.43 -1.31 22.18
N THR A 77 4.61 -1.66 21.67
CA THR A 77 4.82 -2.96 21.04
C THR A 77 4.80 -4.11 22.04
N GLN A 78 4.79 -3.89 23.36
CA GLN A 78 4.57 -4.95 24.33
C GLN A 78 3.09 -5.32 24.47
N HIS A 79 2.17 -4.43 24.09
CA HIS A 79 0.76 -4.70 24.17
C HIS A 79 0.39 -5.91 23.30
N PRO A 80 -0.49 -6.83 23.76
CA PRO A 80 -0.90 -7.99 22.96
C PRO A 80 -1.50 -7.57 21.60
N GLU A 81 -2.20 -6.44 21.59
CA GLU A 81 -2.87 -5.85 20.42
C GLU A 81 -1.91 -5.10 19.48
N ALA A 82 -0.67 -4.86 19.90
CA ALA A 82 0.32 -4.24 19.03
C ALA A 82 0.88 -5.30 18.08
N HIS A 83 0.45 -5.19 16.82
CA HIS A 83 0.52 -6.30 15.89
C HIS A 83 1.51 -6.11 14.75
N ALA A 84 1.86 -4.88 14.36
CA ALA A 84 2.75 -4.62 13.24
C ALA A 84 3.49 -3.30 13.40
N ILE A 85 4.70 -3.26 12.83
CA ILE A 85 5.44 -2.04 12.53
C ILE A 85 5.53 -1.93 11.01
N GLY A 86 5.60 -0.70 10.52
CA GLY A 86 5.76 -0.42 9.11
C GLY A 86 7.03 0.37 8.84
N ASN A 87 7.70 0.04 7.74
CA ASN A 87 8.85 0.80 7.28
C ASN A 87 8.40 1.98 6.41
N LEU A 88 8.68 3.20 6.88
CA LEU A 88 8.32 4.44 6.19
C LEU A 88 9.36 4.79 5.11
N ARG A 89 8.88 5.00 3.88
CA ARG A 89 9.65 5.52 2.74
C ARG A 89 8.96 6.77 2.19
N PHE A 90 9.74 7.76 1.76
CA PHE A 90 9.22 8.94 1.09
C PHE A 90 9.44 8.85 -0.42
N VAL A 91 8.40 9.15 -1.20
CA VAL A 91 8.46 9.21 -2.66
C VAL A 91 8.20 10.64 -3.12
N PRO A 92 9.07 11.24 -3.95
CA PRO A 92 8.91 12.59 -4.43
C PRO A 92 7.69 12.74 -5.35
N LYS A 93 6.95 13.83 -5.14
CA LYS A 93 5.93 14.38 -6.03
C LYS A 93 6.34 15.78 -6.45
N LYS A 94 5.61 16.36 -7.42
CA LYS A 94 5.94 17.66 -8.02
C LYS A 94 6.32 18.73 -6.98
N ASN A 95 5.49 18.90 -5.95
CA ASN A 95 5.69 19.91 -4.89
C ASN A 95 5.58 19.33 -3.46
N SER A 96 5.64 18.01 -3.31
CA SER A 96 5.45 17.37 -1.99
C SER A 96 6.16 16.03 -1.90
N LEU A 97 6.26 15.49 -0.69
CA LEU A 97 6.65 14.09 -0.48
C LEU A 97 5.39 13.26 -0.17
N ARG A 98 5.31 12.08 -0.77
CA ARG A 98 4.30 11.07 -0.42
C ARG A 98 4.95 10.06 0.53
N PRO A 99 4.46 9.93 1.77
CA PRO A 99 4.85 8.84 2.63
C PRO A 99 4.21 7.54 2.14
N ILE A 100 4.99 6.46 2.12
CA ILE A 100 4.56 5.10 1.82
C ILE A 100 5.07 4.21 2.94
N ILE A 101 4.20 3.42 3.53
CA ILE A 101 4.54 2.51 4.62
C ILE A 101 4.47 1.09 4.07
N SER A 102 5.58 0.34 4.18
CA SER A 102 5.57 -1.09 3.88
C SER A 102 5.13 -1.86 5.13
N LEU A 103 4.00 -2.56 5.02
CA LEU A 103 3.38 -3.37 6.08
C LEU A 103 3.48 -4.89 5.81
N CYS A 104 4.30 -5.28 4.84
CA CYS A 104 4.42 -6.68 4.39
C CYS A 104 5.50 -7.48 5.13
N ARG A 105 6.36 -6.81 5.90
CA ARG A 105 7.53 -7.45 6.52
C ARG A 105 7.22 -7.80 7.97
N GLN A 106 7.71 -8.96 8.39
CA GLN A 106 7.82 -9.27 9.81
C GLN A 106 8.98 -8.47 10.37
N ASP A 107 8.73 -7.77 11.47
CA ASP A 107 9.75 -6.97 12.14
C ASP A 107 10.17 -7.65 13.44
N ILE A 108 11.48 -7.66 13.69
CA ILE A 108 12.06 -8.20 14.92
C ILE A 108 12.56 -7.02 15.74
N LEU A 109 11.89 -6.79 16.87
CA LEU A 109 12.33 -5.81 17.85
C LEU A 109 13.26 -6.46 18.85
N GLN A 110 14.38 -5.79 19.12
CA GLN A 110 15.35 -6.24 20.11
C GLN A 110 15.62 -5.12 21.10
N ARG A 111 15.63 -5.45 22.39
CA ARG A 111 16.02 -4.54 23.46
C ARG A 111 17.03 -5.22 24.36
N LYS A 112 18.20 -4.62 24.49
CA LYS A 112 19.20 -5.03 25.46
C LYS A 112 18.85 -4.46 26.84
N ASN A 113 18.77 -5.32 27.84
CA ASN A 113 18.69 -4.93 29.23
C ASN A 113 20.09 -4.53 29.71
N ILE A 114 20.23 -3.32 30.24
CA ILE A 114 21.52 -2.78 30.69
C ILE A 114 21.97 -3.46 31.99
N ALA A 115 21.03 -3.89 32.84
CA ALA A 115 21.34 -4.49 34.14
C ALA A 115 21.71 -5.98 34.04
N THR A 116 21.02 -6.75 33.20
CA THR A 116 21.24 -8.21 33.06
C THR A 116 22.07 -8.57 31.82
N ASN A 117 22.40 -7.61 30.96
CA ASN A 117 23.01 -7.81 29.63
C ASN A 117 22.21 -8.70 28.66
N GLU A 118 21.01 -9.13 29.03
CA GLU A 118 20.15 -9.98 28.21
C GLU A 118 19.49 -9.19 27.08
N ILE A 119 19.27 -9.87 25.95
CA ILE A 119 18.57 -9.30 24.80
C ILE A 119 17.17 -9.91 24.75
N VAL A 120 16.16 -9.08 25.02
CA VAL A 120 14.77 -9.46 24.83
C VAL A 120 14.39 -9.22 23.38
N THR A 121 13.86 -10.25 22.72
CA THR A 121 13.42 -10.16 21.33
C THR A 121 11.92 -10.36 21.22
N ARG A 122 11.26 -9.55 20.38
CA ARG A 122 9.84 -9.71 20.05
C ARG A 122 9.69 -9.71 18.53
N LYS A 123 9.01 -10.73 18.02
CA LYS A 123 8.62 -10.81 16.62
C LYS A 123 7.23 -10.21 16.44
N LEU A 124 7.06 -9.34 15.46
CA LEU A 124 5.78 -8.79 15.05
C LEU A 124 5.42 -9.32 13.67
N ASP A 125 4.15 -9.66 13.49
CA ASP A 125 3.64 -10.14 12.22
C ASP A 125 3.45 -8.99 11.23
N ALA A 126 3.41 -9.32 9.94
CA ALA A 126 3.06 -8.37 8.90
C ALA A 126 1.56 -7.99 9.03
N ALA A 127 1.23 -6.70 9.02
CA ALA A 127 -0.16 -6.26 9.11
C ALA A 127 -1.03 -6.84 7.99
N ASN A 128 -0.46 -6.94 6.78
CA ASN A 128 -1.15 -7.49 5.61
C ASN A 128 -1.57 -8.96 5.81
N HIS A 129 -0.85 -9.73 6.62
CA HIS A 129 -1.23 -11.10 6.94
C HIS A 129 -2.55 -11.13 7.74
N LYS A 130 -2.67 -10.25 8.73
CA LYS A 130 -3.89 -10.16 9.57
C LYS A 130 -5.07 -9.57 8.81
N LEU A 131 -4.81 -8.60 7.95
CA LEU A 131 -5.85 -7.96 7.13
C LEU A 131 -6.35 -8.88 5.99
N ARG A 132 -5.65 -9.98 5.70
CA ARG A 132 -6.02 -10.89 4.60
C ARG A 132 -7.40 -11.49 4.78
N GLU A 133 -7.73 -11.94 5.99
CA GLU A 133 -9.03 -12.54 6.28
C GLU A 133 -10.15 -11.49 6.20
N ALA A 134 -9.94 -10.32 6.81
CA ALA A 134 -10.88 -9.21 6.71
C ALA A 134 -11.11 -8.78 5.25
N PHE A 135 -10.04 -8.74 4.44
CA PHE A 135 -10.12 -8.44 3.01
C PHE A 135 -10.92 -9.51 2.24
N ALA A 136 -10.72 -10.79 2.54
CA ALA A 136 -11.47 -11.88 1.92
C ALA A 136 -12.97 -11.80 2.26
N ILE A 137 -13.31 -11.55 3.53
CA ILE A 137 -14.69 -11.35 3.99
C ILE A 137 -15.32 -10.16 3.28
N LEU A 138 -14.64 -9.01 3.23
CA LEU A 138 -15.17 -7.81 2.57
C LEU A 138 -15.38 -8.02 1.06
N ASN A 139 -14.48 -8.71 0.38
CA ASN A 139 -14.67 -9.04 -1.04
C ASN A 139 -15.86 -9.97 -1.25
N TYR A 140 -16.01 -10.99 -0.39
CA TYR A 140 -17.16 -11.89 -0.43
C TYR A 140 -18.47 -11.12 -0.22
N GLU A 141 -18.52 -10.24 0.78
CA GLU A 141 -19.70 -9.40 1.04
C GLU A 141 -20.00 -8.50 -0.17
N VAL A 142 -19.01 -7.85 -0.76
CA VAL A 142 -19.22 -7.01 -1.95
C VAL A 142 -19.76 -7.83 -3.14
N GLU A 143 -19.23 -9.02 -3.39
CA GLU A 143 -19.67 -9.89 -4.49
C GLU A 143 -21.09 -10.44 -4.28
N ASN A 144 -21.47 -10.75 -3.04
CA ASN A 144 -22.79 -11.31 -2.72
C ASN A 144 -23.86 -10.25 -2.40
N TYR A 145 -23.45 -9.04 -2.03
CA TYR A 145 -24.35 -7.92 -1.76
C TYR A 145 -25.22 -7.60 -2.98
N ASP A 146 -24.62 -7.59 -4.19
CA ASP A 146 -25.33 -7.37 -5.45
C ASP A 146 -26.40 -8.44 -5.74
N GLN A 147 -26.23 -9.65 -5.21
CA GLN A 147 -27.17 -10.76 -5.39
C GLN A 147 -28.33 -10.70 -4.39
N GLN A 148 -28.04 -10.39 -3.12
CA GLN A 148 -29.01 -10.44 -2.02
C GLN A 148 -29.83 -9.14 -1.86
N HIS A 149 -29.27 -7.97 -2.16
CA HIS A 149 -29.86 -6.66 -1.86
C HIS A 149 -30.15 -5.83 -3.12
N ARG A 150 -30.78 -6.44 -4.13
CA ARG A 150 -31.17 -5.81 -5.43
C ARG A 150 -31.99 -4.50 -5.33
N GLY A 151 -32.38 -4.04 -4.14
CA GLY A 151 -33.07 -2.78 -3.89
C GLY A 151 -32.28 -1.69 -3.14
N SER A 152 -31.16 -2.00 -2.47
CA SER A 152 -30.42 -1.03 -1.63
C SER A 152 -29.16 -0.51 -2.31
N LYS A 153 -29.29 0.69 -2.90
CA LYS A 153 -28.34 1.43 -3.76
C LYS A 153 -27.05 1.94 -3.08
N CYS A 154 -26.48 1.26 -2.09
CA CYS A 154 -25.31 1.80 -1.37
C CYS A 154 -23.97 1.51 -2.07
N LEU A 155 -23.79 0.36 -2.73
CA LEU A 155 -22.52 -0.01 -3.37
C LEU A 155 -22.41 0.39 -4.86
N GLY A 156 -23.53 0.63 -5.53
CA GLY A 156 -23.58 1.21 -6.89
C GLY A 156 -22.69 0.49 -7.92
N PHE A 157 -21.95 1.27 -8.72
CA PHE A 157 -21.00 0.76 -9.73
C PHE A 157 -19.59 0.53 -9.18
N THR A 158 -19.43 0.29 -7.87
CA THR A 158 -18.13 -0.11 -7.31
C THR A 158 -17.61 -1.34 -8.06
N THR A 159 -16.33 -1.30 -8.44
CA THR A 159 -15.66 -2.40 -9.12
C THR A 159 -14.39 -2.74 -8.36
N LEU A 160 -14.22 -4.01 -8.02
CA LEU A 160 -13.03 -4.50 -7.31
C LEU A 160 -11.87 -4.77 -8.28
N SER A 161 -12.17 -4.93 -9.57
CA SER A 161 -11.16 -5.22 -10.60
C SER A 161 -11.37 -4.44 -11.89
N VAL A 162 -10.26 -4.25 -12.62
CA VAL A 162 -10.28 -3.65 -13.98
C VAL A 162 -11.11 -4.49 -14.95
N LYS A 163 -11.10 -5.82 -14.79
CA LYS A 163 -11.89 -6.75 -15.60
C LYS A 163 -13.38 -6.52 -15.39
N GLU A 164 -13.81 -6.37 -14.14
CA GLU A 164 -15.20 -6.09 -13.78
C GLU A 164 -15.66 -4.74 -14.34
N TYR A 165 -14.83 -3.71 -14.20
CA TYR A 165 -15.07 -2.40 -14.83
C TYR A 165 -15.27 -2.52 -16.34
N TYR A 166 -14.38 -3.22 -17.03
CA TYR A 166 -14.48 -3.43 -18.48
C TYR A 166 -15.78 -4.13 -18.86
N ASN A 167 -16.15 -5.20 -18.13
CA ASN A 167 -17.37 -5.95 -18.39
C ASN A 167 -18.62 -5.08 -18.19
N LYS A 168 -18.72 -4.35 -17.06
CA LYS A 168 -19.84 -3.42 -16.79
C LYS A 168 -19.96 -2.35 -17.87
N TRP A 169 -18.83 -1.78 -18.30
CA TRP A 169 -18.80 -0.79 -19.38
C TRP A 169 -19.19 -1.39 -20.73
N LYS A 170 -18.69 -2.58 -21.06
CA LYS A 170 -19.04 -3.31 -22.28
C LYS A 170 -20.53 -3.60 -22.33
N ASP A 171 -21.12 -4.07 -21.24
CA ASP A 171 -22.54 -4.36 -21.14
C ASP A 171 -23.39 -3.10 -21.33
N PHE A 172 -22.99 -1.98 -20.73
CA PHE A 172 -23.62 -0.68 -20.96
C PHE A 172 -23.54 -0.28 -22.44
N ALA A 173 -22.36 -0.34 -23.05
CA ALA A 173 -22.17 0.01 -24.45
C ALA A 173 -22.98 -0.89 -25.40
N LEU A 174 -23.08 -2.19 -25.09
CA LEU A 174 -23.90 -3.15 -25.86
C LEU A 174 -25.39 -2.84 -25.71
N LYS A 175 -25.88 -2.57 -24.50
CA LYS A 175 -27.28 -2.17 -24.26
C LYS A 175 -27.65 -0.90 -25.03
N VAL A 176 -26.78 0.11 -25.03
CA VAL A 176 -26.99 1.33 -25.82
C VAL A 176 -27.02 1.03 -27.32
N LYS A 177 -26.15 0.15 -27.82
CA LYS A 177 -26.16 -0.28 -29.23
C LYS A 177 -27.42 -1.06 -29.62
N GLN A 178 -27.90 -1.94 -28.74
CA GLN A 178 -29.13 -2.72 -28.97
C GLN A 178 -30.36 -1.81 -28.98
N HIS A 179 -30.45 -0.85 -28.06
CA HIS A 179 -31.59 0.05 -27.95
C HIS A 179 -31.61 1.12 -29.05
N TYR A 180 -30.43 1.51 -29.55
CA TYR A 180 -30.26 2.48 -30.63
C TYR A 180 -29.39 1.89 -31.76
N PRO A 181 -29.98 1.04 -32.63
CA PRO A 181 -29.25 0.33 -33.68
C PRO A 181 -28.69 1.27 -34.75
N HIS A 182 -29.39 2.37 -35.04
CA HIS A 182 -28.93 3.37 -35.99
C HIS A 182 -28.08 4.45 -35.30
N LEU A 183 -26.97 4.81 -35.94
CA LEU A 183 -26.04 5.83 -35.44
C LEU A 183 -26.71 7.21 -35.28
N GLN A 184 -27.67 7.52 -36.13
CA GLN A 184 -28.40 8.80 -36.15
C GLN A 184 -29.36 8.97 -34.96
N THR A 185 -29.82 7.86 -34.37
CA THR A 185 -30.74 7.86 -33.22
C THR A 185 -30.02 7.65 -31.90
N ARG A 186 -28.69 7.46 -31.89
CA ARG A 186 -27.94 7.16 -30.67
C ARG A 186 -27.80 8.42 -29.81
N PRO A 187 -28.13 8.35 -28.50
CA PRO A 187 -27.97 9.50 -27.62
C PRO A 187 -26.50 9.86 -27.42
N LYS A 188 -26.24 11.16 -27.22
CA LYS A 188 -24.92 11.64 -26.78
C LYS A 188 -24.68 11.16 -25.35
N VAL A 189 -23.57 10.46 -25.13
CA VAL A 189 -23.13 10.02 -23.80
C VAL A 189 -22.14 11.04 -23.27
N TYR A 190 -22.43 11.58 -22.09
CA TYR A 190 -21.54 12.48 -21.37
C TYR A 190 -20.88 11.71 -20.23
N CYS A 191 -19.56 11.90 -20.06
CA CYS A 191 -18.80 11.27 -19.00
C CYS A 191 -18.20 12.36 -18.11
N VAL A 192 -18.34 12.20 -16.80
CA VAL A 192 -17.69 13.05 -15.80
C VAL A 192 -16.67 12.19 -15.08
N VAL A 193 -15.41 12.58 -15.15
CA VAL A 193 -14.32 11.92 -14.44
C VAL A 193 -14.06 12.70 -13.16
N LEU A 194 -14.14 12.03 -12.03
CA LEU A 194 -13.91 12.59 -10.71
C LEU A 194 -12.69 11.90 -10.08
N ASP A 195 -11.79 12.69 -9.50
CA ASP A 195 -10.65 12.19 -8.75
C ASP A 195 -10.71 12.70 -7.30
N PHE A 196 -10.54 11.78 -6.35
CA PHE A 196 -10.57 12.09 -4.93
C PHE A 196 -9.16 12.33 -4.42
N ALA A 197 -8.84 13.60 -4.16
CA ALA A 197 -7.54 13.97 -3.63
C ALA A 197 -7.31 13.40 -2.22
N LYS A 198 -6.18 12.71 -2.03
CA LYS A 198 -5.70 12.21 -0.73
C LYS A 198 -6.73 11.36 0.03
N CYS A 199 -7.39 10.44 -0.67
CA CYS A 199 -8.44 9.60 -0.08
C CYS A 199 -7.98 8.86 1.19
N TYR A 200 -6.76 8.31 1.21
CA TYR A 200 -6.20 7.62 2.39
C TYR A 200 -5.99 8.55 3.60
N ASP A 201 -5.53 9.78 3.36
CA ASP A 201 -5.22 10.73 4.45
C ASP A 201 -6.49 11.32 5.10
N ARG A 202 -7.63 11.25 4.39
CA ARG A 202 -8.91 11.83 4.79
C ARG A 202 -9.88 10.81 5.41
N ILE A 203 -9.45 9.58 5.64
CA ILE A 203 -10.29 8.56 6.28
C ILE A 203 -10.48 8.96 7.75
N ASN A 204 -11.74 9.20 8.14
CA ASN A 204 -12.09 9.37 9.55
C ASN A 204 -12.00 8.00 10.25
N GLN A 205 -10.97 7.83 11.07
CA GLN A 205 -10.69 6.57 11.75
C GLN A 205 -11.78 6.20 12.75
N ASP A 206 -12.37 7.17 13.45
CA ASP A 206 -13.42 6.93 14.44
C ASP A 206 -14.67 6.35 13.78
N VAL A 207 -15.11 6.96 12.68
CA VAL A 207 -16.24 6.47 11.87
C VAL A 207 -15.94 5.09 11.29
N MET A 208 -14.71 4.87 10.81
CA MET A 208 -14.30 3.55 10.30
C MET A 208 -14.38 2.48 11.40
N LEU A 209 -13.84 2.76 12.59
CA LEU A 209 -13.87 1.82 13.72
C LEU A 209 -15.31 1.56 14.19
N GLU A 210 -16.17 2.57 14.21
CA GLU A 210 -17.58 2.41 14.52
C GLU A 210 -18.28 1.49 13.51
N LEU A 211 -18.04 1.69 12.21
CA LEU A 211 -18.61 0.85 11.15
C LEU A 211 -18.10 -0.59 11.24
N LEU A 212 -16.81 -0.80 11.51
CA LEU A 212 -16.22 -2.12 11.71
C LEU A 212 -16.86 -2.85 12.90
N ASN A 213 -17.02 -2.15 14.03
CA ASN A 213 -17.70 -2.69 15.22
C ASN A 213 -19.16 -3.06 14.92
N ARG A 214 -19.86 -2.21 14.17
CA ARG A 214 -21.28 -2.41 13.86
C ARG A 214 -21.53 -3.57 12.91
N HIS A 215 -20.70 -3.72 11.87
CA HIS A 215 -21.00 -4.59 10.74
C HIS A 215 -20.11 -5.83 10.60
N ILE A 216 -18.87 -5.81 11.11
CA ILE A 216 -17.93 -6.92 10.93
C ILE A 216 -17.73 -7.70 12.24
N LEU A 217 -17.51 -6.99 13.35
CA LEU A 217 -17.22 -7.66 14.63
C LEU A 217 -18.48 -8.25 15.29
N ARG A 218 -19.67 -7.75 14.95
CA ARG A 218 -20.96 -8.33 15.40
C ARG A 218 -21.45 -9.50 14.56
N SER A 219 -21.15 -9.53 13.25
CA SER A 219 -21.59 -10.59 12.33
C SER A 219 -20.85 -11.91 12.57
N VAL A 220 -19.61 -11.89 13.05
CA VAL A 220 -18.87 -13.10 13.46
C VAL A 220 -19.56 -13.84 14.62
N ILE A 221 -20.24 -13.13 15.52
CA ILE A 221 -21.01 -13.75 16.62
C ILE A 221 -22.31 -14.37 16.10
N ILE A 222 -22.91 -13.84 15.04
CA ILE A 222 -24.15 -14.38 14.47
C ILE A 222 -23.89 -15.69 13.71
N CYS A 223 -22.72 -15.85 13.07
CA CYS A 223 -22.35 -17.12 12.43
C CYS A 223 -21.92 -18.23 13.40
N THR A 224 -21.71 -17.95 14.69
CA THR A 224 -21.38 -19.00 15.69
C THR A 224 -22.60 -19.62 16.37
N PHE A 225 -23.82 -19.17 16.06
CA PHE A 225 -25.08 -19.75 16.57
C PHE A 225 -25.95 -20.28 15.43
N LEU A 226 -25.47 -21.23 14.65
CA LEU A 226 -26.30 -22.10 13.80
C LEU A 226 -25.52 -23.38 13.47
N ILE A 227 -25.25 -24.18 14.50
CA ILE A 227 -25.00 -25.60 14.37
C ILE A 227 -25.89 -26.29 15.41
N SER A 228 -27.06 -26.72 14.95
CA SER A 228 -27.84 -27.81 15.55
C SER A 228 -27.55 -29.07 14.76
#